data_AF-A0A0B8T5V1-F1
#
_entry.id   AF-A0A0B8T5V1-F1
#
_cell.length_a   1.000
_cell.length_b   1.000
_cell.length_c   1.000
_cell.angle_alpha   90.00
_cell.angle_beta   90.00
_cell.angle_gamma   90.00
#
_symmetry.space_group_name_H-M   'P 1'
#
loop_
_entity.id
_entity.type
_entity.pdbx_description
1 polymer ?
#
loop_
_entity_poly.entity_id
_entity_poly.type
_entity_poly.pdbx_seq_one_letter_code
_entity_poly.pdbx_strand_id
1 'polypeptide(L)'
;MKFIPYLWIFIMVGVSTTSVAQTEINATKVLEKPYHPEADAQAEIDSLLAIAKKEGKRLVIQAGGNWCIWCLRFNTYIQEEKEIAKLLADNFLYYHLNFSKENKNEAVFNRYAPEGGKLGYPFFIILDEKGQVLGIKDSGSLEAGKGYDKAKVLALFNAYKQ
;
A
#
# COMPACT_ATOMS: atom_id res chain seq x y z
N MET A 1 42.03 64.12 4.03
CA MET A 1 43.19 64.06 3.11
C MET A 1 43.79 62.67 3.28
N LYS A 2 43.71 61.69 2.38
CA LYS A 2 43.44 61.60 0.94
C LYS A 2 42.63 60.31 0.67
N PHE A 3 41.72 60.39 -0.30
CA PHE A 3 41.13 59.25 -0.98
C PHE A 3 42.21 58.47 -1.76
N ILE A 4 42.10 57.15 -1.85
CA ILE A 4 42.38 56.34 -3.06
C ILE A 4 41.54 55.05 -2.97
N PRO A 5 40.83 54.66 -4.04
CA PRO A 5 39.82 53.61 -4.03
C PRO A 5 40.43 52.25 -4.42
N TYR A 6 40.19 51.21 -3.62
CA TYR A 6 40.49 49.84 -4.04
C TYR A 6 39.31 49.29 -4.83
N LEU A 7 39.48 49.42 -6.14
CA LEU A 7 38.82 48.71 -7.22
C LEU A 7 38.74 47.20 -6.88
N TRP A 8 37.59 46.75 -6.39
CA TRP A 8 37.25 45.33 -6.33
C TRP A 8 36.97 44.85 -7.76
N ILE A 9 38.00 44.33 -8.42
CA ILE A 9 37.84 43.58 -9.66
C ILE A 9 37.13 42.27 -9.29
N PHE A 10 35.82 42.22 -9.52
CA PHE A 10 35.05 41.00 -9.59
C PHE A 10 35.56 40.18 -10.78
N ILE A 11 36.43 39.21 -10.53
CA ILE A 11 36.70 38.15 -11.50
C ILE A 11 35.49 37.21 -11.47
N MET A 12 34.54 37.42 -12.39
CA MET A 12 33.55 36.41 -12.74
C MET A 12 34.28 35.24 -13.40
N VAL A 13 34.62 34.21 -12.63
CA VAL A 13 34.91 32.90 -13.21
C VAL A 13 33.58 32.30 -13.63
N GLY A 14 33.30 32.36 -14.93
CA GLY A 14 32.14 31.69 -15.53
C GLY A 14 32.27 30.18 -15.36
N VAL A 15 31.58 29.63 -14.35
CA VAL A 15 31.34 28.20 -14.26
C VAL A 15 30.27 27.86 -15.27
N SER A 16 30.68 27.33 -16.42
CA SER A 16 29.77 26.75 -17.40
C SER A 16 29.07 25.55 -16.77
N THR A 17 27.85 25.74 -16.30
CA THR A 17 26.98 24.63 -15.88
C THR A 17 26.59 23.85 -17.12
N THR A 18 27.27 22.73 -17.38
CA THR A 18 26.77 21.75 -18.33
C THR A 18 25.49 21.16 -17.74
N SER A 19 24.36 21.59 -18.30
CA SER A 19 23.05 21.02 -17.98
C SER A 19 23.07 19.55 -18.38
N VAL A 20 23.13 18.64 -17.41
CA VAL A 20 22.88 17.22 -17.67
C VAL A 20 21.40 17.11 -17.97
N ALA A 21 21.06 16.94 -19.25
CA ALA A 21 19.71 16.59 -19.65
C ALA A 21 19.38 15.23 -19.01
N GLN A 22 18.49 15.23 -18.01
CA GLN A 22 17.91 14.00 -17.48
C GLN A 22 17.05 13.41 -18.57
N THR A 23 17.54 12.35 -19.20
CA THR A 23 16.73 11.49 -20.04
C THR A 23 15.68 10.85 -19.13
N GLU A 24 14.45 11.31 -19.22
CA GLU A 24 13.30 10.62 -18.63
C GLU A 24 13.14 9.28 -19.36
N ILE A 25 13.81 8.26 -18.83
CA ILE A 25 13.40 6.87 -19.04
C ILE A 25 11.96 6.78 -18.58
N ASN A 26 11.04 6.64 -19.54
CA ASN A 26 9.68 6.16 -19.32
C ASN A 26 9.77 4.77 -18.69
N ALA A 27 10.02 4.73 -17.38
CA ALA A 27 10.05 3.52 -16.60
C ALA A 27 8.61 3.05 -16.46
N THR A 28 8.22 2.05 -17.25
CA THR A 28 7.01 1.27 -17.00
C THR A 28 7.17 0.65 -15.62
N LYS A 29 6.60 1.31 -14.61
CA LYS A 29 6.74 0.89 -13.22
C LYS A 29 6.18 -0.51 -13.06
N VAL A 30 7.06 -1.46 -12.75
CA VAL A 30 6.69 -2.87 -12.50
C VAL A 30 5.97 -2.92 -11.16
N LEU A 31 4.74 -3.41 -11.17
CA LEU A 31 3.99 -3.60 -9.93
C LEU A 31 4.46 -4.88 -9.24
N GLU A 32 4.72 -4.77 -7.94
CA GLU A 32 5.07 -5.91 -7.09
C GLU A 32 3.96 -6.96 -7.09
N LYS A 33 4.34 -8.22 -6.83
CA LYS A 33 3.45 -9.38 -6.80
C LYS A 33 3.44 -9.99 -5.39
N PRO A 34 2.63 -9.43 -4.46
CA PRO A 34 2.73 -9.75 -3.04
C PRO A 34 1.94 -11.00 -2.62
N TYR A 35 1.29 -11.70 -3.55
CA TYR A 35 0.48 -12.87 -3.24
C TYR A 35 1.28 -14.15 -3.39
N HIS A 36 1.17 -15.05 -2.40
CA HIS A 36 1.91 -16.30 -2.33
C HIS A 36 0.96 -17.51 -2.30
N PRO A 37 0.63 -18.12 -3.45
CA PRO A 37 -0.25 -19.29 -3.51
C PRO A 37 0.26 -20.50 -2.70
N GLU A 38 1.57 -20.61 -2.52
CA GLU A 38 2.27 -21.67 -1.78
C GLU A 38 2.18 -21.52 -0.25
N ALA A 39 1.78 -20.35 0.25
CA ALA A 39 1.74 -20.07 1.69
C ALA A 39 0.60 -20.81 2.39
N ASP A 40 0.84 -21.22 3.64
CA ASP A 40 -0.23 -21.61 4.55
C ASP A 40 -0.88 -20.35 5.12
N ALA A 41 -1.89 -19.87 4.42
CA ALA A 41 -2.54 -18.61 4.75
C ALA A 41 -3.16 -18.59 6.16
N GLN A 42 -3.67 -19.73 6.66
CA GLN A 42 -4.25 -19.78 8.00
C GLN A 42 -3.16 -19.65 9.06
N ALA A 43 -2.03 -20.36 8.89
CA ALA A 43 -0.90 -20.26 9.81
C ALA A 43 -0.29 -18.84 9.83
N GLU A 44 -0.19 -18.18 8.68
CA GLU A 44 0.30 -16.80 8.60
C GLU A 44 -0.65 -15.80 9.26
N ILE A 45 -1.96 -15.94 9.05
CA ILE A 45 -2.97 -15.12 9.73
C ILE A 45 -2.89 -15.33 11.25
N ASP A 46 -2.76 -16.57 11.73
CA ASP A 46 -2.63 -16.86 13.16
C ASP A 46 -1.37 -16.23 13.78
N SER A 47 -0.25 -16.26 13.05
CA SER A 47 0.99 -15.59 13.45
C SER A 47 0.81 -14.06 13.51
N LEU A 48 0.18 -13.47 12.50
CA LEU A 48 -0.10 -12.04 12.46
C LEU A 48 -1.04 -11.61 13.58
N LEU A 49 -2.08 -12.38 13.90
CA LEU A 49 -2.98 -12.08 15.02
C LEU A 49 -2.25 -12.11 16.37
N ALA A 50 -1.27 -13.01 16.53
CA ALA A 50 -0.44 -13.02 17.74
C ALA A 50 0.43 -11.75 17.87
N ILE A 51 0.90 -11.18 16.76
CA ILE A 51 1.61 -9.89 16.72
C ILE A 51 0.63 -8.74 16.96
N ALA A 52 -0.52 -8.75 16.28
CA ALA A 52 -1.56 -7.73 16.36
C ALA A 52 -2.00 -7.49 17.81
N LYS A 53 -2.21 -8.59 18.56
CA LYS A 53 -2.54 -8.56 19.99
C LYS A 53 -1.45 -7.94 20.87
N LYS A 54 -0.17 -8.14 20.53
CA LYS A 54 0.95 -7.56 21.28
C LYS A 54 1.13 -6.08 20.96
N GLU A 55 0.95 -5.70 19.70
CA GLU A 55 1.15 -4.33 19.22
C GLU A 55 -0.07 -3.43 19.40
N GLY A 56 -1.24 -3.99 19.75
CA GLY A 56 -2.50 -3.22 19.77
C GLY A 56 -2.83 -2.70 18.37
N LYS A 57 -2.75 -3.60 17.39
CA LYS A 57 -3.07 -3.32 15.98
C LYS A 57 -4.18 -4.25 15.50
N ARG A 58 -4.85 -3.85 14.43
CA ARG A 58 -5.80 -4.69 13.68
C ARG A 58 -5.12 -5.33 12.49
N LEU A 59 -5.71 -6.39 11.94
CA LEU A 59 -5.21 -7.04 10.74
C LEU A 59 -6.10 -6.71 9.55
N VAL A 60 -5.51 -6.14 8.50
CA VAL A 60 -6.15 -6.00 7.19
C VAL A 60 -5.69 -7.13 6.30
N ILE A 61 -6.64 -7.89 5.76
CA ILE A 61 -6.40 -8.91 4.75
C ILE A 61 -6.92 -8.39 3.42
N GLN A 62 -6.03 -8.16 2.46
CA GLN A 62 -6.36 -7.86 1.08
C GLN A 62 -6.53 -9.17 0.31
N ALA A 63 -7.78 -9.55 0.06
CA ALA A 63 -8.11 -10.68 -0.80
C ALA A 63 -7.83 -10.34 -2.27
N GLY A 64 -7.17 -11.23 -3.00
CA GLY A 64 -6.84 -11.01 -4.40
C GLY A 64 -5.82 -12.01 -4.93
N GLY A 65 -5.06 -11.62 -5.95
CA GLY A 65 -4.00 -12.47 -6.49
C GLY A 65 -3.10 -11.72 -7.45
N ASN A 66 -1.95 -12.31 -7.79
CA ASN A 66 -0.95 -11.69 -8.68
C ASN A 66 -1.44 -11.49 -10.13
N TRP A 67 -2.55 -12.12 -10.51
CA TRP A 67 -3.24 -11.95 -11.80
C TRP A 67 -4.15 -10.72 -11.84
N CYS A 68 -4.42 -10.09 -10.69
CA CYS A 68 -5.38 -9.00 -10.54
C CYS A 68 -4.66 -7.64 -10.57
N ILE A 69 -4.79 -6.91 -11.69
CA ILE A 69 -4.10 -5.62 -11.86
C ILE A 69 -4.52 -4.57 -10.81
N TRP A 70 -5.80 -4.54 -10.43
CA TRP A 70 -6.31 -3.62 -9.40
C TRP A 70 -5.74 -3.96 -8.02
N CYS A 71 -5.52 -5.24 -7.72
CA CYS A 71 -4.89 -5.69 -6.50
C CYS A 71 -3.45 -5.18 -6.40
N LEU A 72 -2.69 -5.29 -7.49
CA LEU A 72 -1.31 -4.80 -7.54
C LEU A 72 -1.25 -3.28 -7.50
N ARG A 73 -2.17 -2.59 -8.18
CA ARG A 73 -2.30 -1.13 -8.13
C ARG A 73 -2.62 -0.64 -6.73
N PHE A 74 -3.54 -1.29 -6.01
CA PHE A 74 -3.88 -0.91 -4.65
C PHE A 74 -2.67 -1.08 -3.72
N ASN A 75 -1.99 -2.24 -3.79
CA ASN A 75 -0.77 -2.50 -3.03
C ASN A 75 0.28 -1.40 -3.27
N THR A 76 0.55 -1.07 -4.53
CA THR A 76 1.50 0.01 -4.84
C THR A 76 1.00 1.38 -4.35
N TYR A 77 -0.28 1.68 -4.53
CA TYR A 77 -0.87 2.96 -4.14
C TYR A 77 -0.73 3.23 -2.64
N ILE A 78 -1.08 2.26 -1.79
CA ILE A 78 -1.03 2.43 -0.33
C ILE A 78 0.40 2.55 0.22
N GLN A 79 1.40 2.02 -0.50
CA GLN A 79 2.81 2.17 -0.14
C GLN A 79 3.37 3.54 -0.56
N GLU A 80 2.94 4.06 -1.70
CA GLU A 80 3.44 5.33 -2.22
C GLU A 80 2.77 6.55 -1.62
N GLU A 81 1.49 6.44 -1.25
CA GLU A 81 0.81 7.56 -0.63
C GLU A 81 1.16 7.68 0.85
N LYS A 82 2.09 8.58 1.15
CA LYS A 82 2.75 8.72 2.46
C LYS A 82 1.79 8.76 3.65
N GLU A 83 0.66 9.46 3.50
CA GLU A 83 -0.33 9.58 4.57
C GLU A 83 -1.06 8.26 4.83
N ILE A 84 -1.39 7.52 3.77
CA ILE A 84 -2.01 6.20 3.87
C ILE A 84 -1.00 5.18 4.40
N ALA A 85 0.23 5.19 3.87
CA ALA A 85 1.31 4.32 4.33
C ALA A 85 1.55 4.48 5.83
N LYS A 86 1.61 5.74 6.31
CA LYS A 86 1.76 6.04 7.74
C LYS A 86 0.56 5.55 8.56
N LEU A 87 -0.67 5.84 8.11
CA LEU A 87 -1.89 5.38 8.79
C LEU A 87 -1.90 3.85 8.94
N LEU A 88 -1.53 3.13 7.87
CA LEU A 88 -1.46 1.67 7.89
C LEU A 88 -0.38 1.16 8.83
N ALA A 89 0.86 1.67 8.73
CA ALA A 89 1.97 1.24 9.57
C ALA A 89 1.72 1.44 11.07
N ASP A 90 1.08 2.55 11.43
CA ASP A 90 0.81 2.90 12.83
C ASP A 90 -0.30 2.02 13.45
N ASN A 91 -1.29 1.58 12.67
CA ASN A 91 -2.55 1.04 13.21
C ASN A 91 -2.86 -0.40 12.79
N PHE A 92 -2.17 -0.93 11.78
CA PHE A 92 -2.52 -2.20 11.16
C PHE A 92 -1.31 -3.08 10.87
N LEU A 93 -1.55 -4.38 10.91
CA LEU A 93 -0.81 -5.37 10.14
C LEU A 93 -1.53 -5.61 8.82
N TYR A 94 -0.79 -5.99 7.79
CA TYR A 94 -1.32 -6.14 6.43
C TYR A 94 -0.95 -7.50 5.86
N TYR A 95 -1.93 -8.19 5.26
CA TYR A 95 -1.76 -9.51 4.67
C TYR A 95 -2.39 -9.61 3.29
N HIS A 96 -1.74 -10.32 2.37
CA HIS A 96 -2.23 -10.54 1.01
C HIS A 96 -2.73 -11.98 0.86
N LEU A 97 -4.03 -12.19 1.00
CA LEU A 97 -4.64 -13.52 0.87
C LEU A 97 -4.83 -13.88 -0.60
N ASN A 98 -4.11 -14.90 -1.05
CA ASN A 98 -4.16 -15.37 -2.44
C ASN A 98 -5.48 -16.09 -2.76
N PHE A 99 -6.05 -15.76 -3.90
CA PHE A 99 -7.02 -16.55 -4.64
C PHE A 99 -6.49 -16.69 -6.05
N SER A 100 -6.16 -17.90 -6.49
CA SER A 100 -5.68 -18.17 -7.85
C SER A 100 -6.06 -19.57 -8.31
N LYS A 101 -5.63 -19.97 -9.52
CA LYS A 101 -5.84 -21.34 -10.01
C LYS A 101 -5.07 -22.36 -9.17
N GLU A 102 -3.88 -21.99 -8.71
CA GLU A 102 -2.95 -22.82 -7.96
C GLU A 102 -3.43 -23.05 -6.52
N ASN A 103 -3.93 -22.01 -5.87
CA ASN A 103 -4.51 -22.10 -4.54
C ASN A 103 -5.59 -21.02 -4.36
N LYS A 104 -6.81 -21.44 -4.07
CA LYS A 104 -7.95 -20.54 -3.84
C LYS A 104 -8.14 -20.15 -2.38
N ASN A 105 -7.44 -20.80 -1.45
CA ASN A 105 -7.61 -20.61 -0.01
C ASN A 105 -9.09 -20.72 0.45
N GLU A 106 -9.86 -21.66 -0.13
CA GLU A 106 -11.32 -21.74 0.08
C GLU A 106 -11.72 -21.84 1.55
N ALA A 107 -10.98 -22.62 2.35
CA ALA A 107 -11.25 -22.74 3.79
C ALA A 107 -11.06 -21.41 4.55
N VAL A 108 -10.03 -20.63 4.19
CA VAL A 108 -9.76 -19.33 4.80
C VAL A 108 -10.83 -18.32 4.39
N PHE A 109 -11.22 -18.29 3.12
CA PHE A 109 -12.32 -17.45 2.66
C PHE A 109 -13.64 -17.83 3.32
N ASN A 110 -13.98 -19.10 3.41
CA ASN A 110 -15.22 -19.54 4.10
C ASN A 110 -15.24 -19.14 5.58
N ARG A 111 -14.07 -19.08 6.23
CA ARG A 111 -13.95 -18.67 7.63
C ARG A 111 -14.13 -17.17 7.83
N TYR A 112 -13.48 -16.34 7.01
CA TYR A 112 -13.40 -14.89 7.26
C TYR A 112 -14.27 -14.04 6.32
N ALA A 113 -14.64 -14.55 5.15
CA ALA A 113 -15.46 -13.87 4.15
C ALA A 113 -16.25 -14.89 3.31
N PRO A 114 -17.19 -15.65 3.90
CA PRO A 114 -17.95 -16.69 3.18
C PRO A 114 -18.73 -16.15 1.98
N GLU A 115 -19.14 -14.89 2.03
CA GLU A 115 -19.83 -14.19 0.95
C GLU A 115 -18.87 -13.37 0.06
N GLY A 116 -17.55 -13.43 0.32
CA GLY A 116 -16.53 -12.64 -0.37
C GLY A 116 -16.43 -12.94 -1.86
N GLY A 117 -16.81 -14.15 -2.29
CA GLY A 117 -16.85 -14.52 -3.72
C GLY A 117 -17.87 -13.73 -4.54
N LYS A 118 -18.77 -12.95 -3.90
CA LYS A 118 -19.70 -12.02 -4.58
C LYS A 118 -19.07 -10.65 -4.87
N LEU A 119 -17.90 -10.35 -4.29
CA LEU A 119 -17.20 -9.09 -4.45
C LEU A 119 -16.18 -9.15 -5.60
N GLY A 120 -15.88 -7.97 -6.17
CA GLY A 120 -14.72 -7.81 -7.03
C GLY A 120 -13.42 -7.81 -6.23
N TYR A 121 -12.31 -8.22 -6.86
CA TYR A 121 -10.99 -8.14 -6.27
C TYR A 121 -10.27 -6.82 -6.63
N PRO A 122 -9.51 -6.21 -5.70
CA PRO A 122 -9.37 -6.65 -4.31
C PRO A 122 -10.60 -6.31 -3.46
N PHE A 123 -10.79 -7.07 -2.39
CA PHE A 123 -11.62 -6.66 -1.27
C PHE A 123 -10.85 -6.87 0.04
N PHE A 124 -11.29 -6.20 1.09
CA PHE A 124 -10.60 -6.15 2.37
C PHE A 124 -11.43 -6.84 3.44
N ILE A 125 -10.77 -7.68 4.23
CA ILE A 125 -11.31 -8.26 5.45
C ILE A 125 -10.54 -7.63 6.60
N ILE A 126 -11.24 -6.96 7.51
CA ILE A 126 -10.63 -6.31 8.66
C ILE A 126 -10.91 -7.17 9.89
N LEU A 127 -9.86 -7.65 10.55
CA LEU A 127 -9.93 -8.42 11.78
C LEU A 127 -9.51 -7.57 12.99
N ASP A 128 -10.18 -7.78 14.12
CA ASP A 128 -9.69 -7.32 15.42
C ASP A 128 -8.49 -8.15 15.92
N GLU A 129 -7.90 -7.76 17.04
CA GLU A 129 -6.74 -8.45 17.62
C GLU A 129 -7.04 -9.87 18.15
N LYS A 130 -8.31 -10.28 18.14
CA LYS A 130 -8.80 -11.61 18.54
C LYS A 130 -9.19 -12.46 17.32
N GLY A 131 -9.06 -11.92 16.10
CA GLY A 131 -9.43 -12.58 14.85
C GLY A 131 -10.91 -12.50 14.49
N GLN A 132 -11.69 -11.62 15.14
CA GLN A 132 -13.08 -11.38 14.77
C GLN A 132 -13.17 -10.43 13.57
N VAL A 133 -14.05 -10.75 12.62
CA VAL A 133 -14.28 -9.91 11.44
C VAL A 133 -15.06 -8.65 11.84
N LEU A 134 -14.40 -7.49 11.74
CA LEU A 134 -15.02 -6.18 11.96
C LEU A 134 -15.72 -5.66 10.70
N GLY A 135 -15.27 -6.08 9.53
CA GLY A 135 -15.87 -5.67 8.27
C GLY A 135 -15.25 -6.30 7.06
N ILE A 136 -16.06 -6.39 6.00
CA ILE A 136 -15.65 -6.76 4.66
C ILE A 136 -16.00 -5.58 3.74
N LYS A 137 -15.04 -5.11 2.93
CA LYS A 137 -15.17 -3.91 2.11
C LYS A 137 -14.64 -4.13 0.70
N ASP A 138 -15.43 -3.78 -0.31
CA ASP A 138 -14.98 -3.77 -1.70
C ASP A 138 -13.97 -2.62 -1.94
N SER A 139 -13.04 -2.80 -2.87
CA SER A 139 -12.19 -1.70 -3.32
C SER A 139 -12.82 -0.83 -4.40
N GLY A 140 -13.87 -1.32 -5.08
CA GLY A 140 -14.44 -0.64 -6.25
C GLY A 140 -14.99 0.75 -5.91
N SER A 141 -15.61 0.89 -4.74
CA SER A 141 -16.07 2.19 -4.22
C SER A 141 -14.94 3.21 -3.97
N LEU A 142 -13.70 2.74 -3.80
CA LEU A 142 -12.50 3.55 -3.54
C LEU A 142 -11.81 4.04 -4.81
N GLU A 143 -12.14 3.48 -5.98
CA GLU A 143 -11.46 3.77 -7.24
C GLU A 143 -11.72 5.19 -7.75
N ALA A 144 -10.71 5.76 -8.41
CA ALA A 144 -10.79 7.03 -9.13
C ALA A 144 -9.84 7.02 -10.34
N GLY A 145 -10.39 7.16 -11.55
CA GLY A 145 -9.61 7.14 -12.79
C GLY A 145 -8.84 5.83 -12.97
N LYS A 146 -7.51 5.89 -12.94
CA LYS A 146 -6.61 4.72 -13.07
C LYS A 146 -6.04 4.22 -11.74
N GLY A 147 -6.48 4.80 -10.62
CA GLY A 147 -6.01 4.48 -9.28
C GLY A 147 -7.12 4.62 -8.26
N TYR A 148 -6.80 5.19 -7.10
CA TYR A 148 -7.71 5.27 -5.95
C TYR A 148 -7.85 6.71 -5.46
N ASP A 149 -9.02 7.00 -4.90
CA ASP A 149 -9.30 8.26 -4.24
C ASP A 149 -8.71 8.25 -2.82
N LYS A 150 -7.78 9.17 -2.56
CA LYS A 150 -7.08 9.27 -1.29
C LYS A 150 -8.04 9.46 -0.12
N ALA A 151 -9.03 10.33 -0.25
CA ALA A 151 -9.95 10.65 0.83
C ALA A 151 -10.82 9.43 1.17
N LYS A 152 -11.26 8.67 0.17
CA LYS A 152 -12.03 7.44 0.40
C LYS A 152 -11.19 6.35 1.07
N VAL A 153 -9.94 6.15 0.64
CA VAL A 153 -9.05 5.15 1.24
C VAL A 153 -8.71 5.52 2.69
N LEU A 154 -8.42 6.80 2.96
CA LEU A 154 -8.23 7.29 4.32
C LEU A 154 -9.49 7.13 5.17
N ALA A 155 -10.67 7.43 4.63
CA ALA A 155 -11.93 7.28 5.36
C ALA A 155 -12.18 5.82 5.74
N LEU A 156 -11.93 4.88 4.81
CA LEU A 156 -12.00 3.44 5.09
C LEU A 156 -11.10 3.06 6.27
N PHE A 157 -9.79 3.31 6.18
CA PHE A 157 -8.87 2.85 7.22
C PHE A 157 -9.02 3.62 8.54
N ASN A 158 -9.42 4.89 8.52
CA ASN A 158 -9.72 5.63 9.76
C ASN A 158 -10.97 5.09 10.48
N ALA A 159 -11.97 4.57 9.75
CA ALA A 159 -13.13 3.94 10.37
C ALA A 159 -12.78 2.64 11.11
N TYR A 160 -11.62 2.05 10.80
CA TYR A 160 -11.17 0.78 11.32
C TYR A 160 -9.87 0.83 12.11
N LYS A 161 -9.28 1.99 12.39
CA LYS A 161 -8.13 2.03 13.31
C LYS A 161 -8.56 1.72 14.75
N GLN A 162 -7.63 1.22 15.55
CA GLN A 162 -7.87 0.95 16.97
C GLN A 162 -7.88 2.24 17.78
#